data_AF-A0A496Z4L6-F1
#
_entry.id   AF-A0A496Z4L6-F1
#
_cell.length_a   1.000
_cell.length_b   1.000
_cell.length_c   1.000
_cell.angle_alpha   90.00
_cell.angle_beta   90.00
_cell.angle_gamma   90.00
#
_symmetry.space_group_name_H-M   'P 1'
#
loop_
_entity.id
_entity.type
_entity.pdbx_description
1 polymer ?
#
loop_
_entity_poly.entity_id
_entity_poly.type
_entity_poly.pdbx_seq_one_letter_code
_entity_poly.pdbx_strand_id
1 'polypeptide(L)'
;MVEKHKKDFSALLRKIESLNLDQISICNNKPDEFLQSVEDDYRKIQRSMVTRRENLGIISDILDQCHCCNSNEDYSSKSLRLVVDKAIGKVNNYVFFEMRERLAPFNLKKGEWLFKQGRIEEALDVWEEVLRVEPDNKYIHSKLSQIIDNWDQDAKTKNHRPI
;
A
#
# COMPACT_ATOMS: atom_id res chain seq x y z
N MET A 1 -7.86 15.52 12.30
CA MET A 1 -6.56 14.82 12.40
C MET A 1 -6.18 14.15 11.08
N VAL A 2 -6.96 13.18 10.59
CA VAL A 2 -6.70 12.46 9.32
C VAL A 2 -6.88 13.35 8.07
N GLU A 3 -7.61 14.46 8.21
CA GLU A 3 -8.00 15.35 7.10
C GLU A 3 -6.83 15.94 6.29
N LYS A 4 -5.71 16.27 6.95
CA LYS A 4 -4.54 16.80 6.25
C LYS A 4 -3.97 15.76 5.28
N HIS A 5 -3.75 14.55 5.78
CA HIS A 5 -3.22 13.45 4.99
C HIS A 5 -4.21 12.94 3.93
N LYS A 6 -5.53 13.11 4.16
CA LYS A 6 -6.56 12.92 3.12
C LYS A 6 -6.35 13.88 1.95
N LYS A 7 -6.00 15.13 2.22
CA LYS A 7 -5.67 16.12 1.17
C LYS A 7 -4.36 15.76 0.47
N ASP A 8 -3.31 15.42 1.21
CA ASP A 8 -2.01 15.05 0.64
C ASP A 8 -2.14 13.80 -0.27
N PHE A 9 -2.88 12.78 0.16
CA PHE A 9 -3.13 11.60 -0.65
C PHE A 9 -4.05 11.88 -1.85
N SER A 10 -5.04 12.76 -1.69
CA SER A 10 -5.87 13.18 -2.83
C SER A 10 -5.05 13.95 -3.88
N ALA A 11 -4.04 14.72 -3.47
CA ALA A 11 -3.11 15.36 -4.39
C ALA A 11 -2.24 14.32 -5.12
N LEU A 12 -1.78 13.28 -4.42
CA LEU A 12 -1.08 12.16 -5.03
C LEU A 12 -1.94 11.44 -6.07
N LEU A 13 -3.21 11.15 -5.76
CA LEU A 13 -4.13 10.51 -6.71
C LEU A 13 -4.37 11.38 -7.95
N ARG A 14 -4.51 12.69 -7.80
CA ARG A 14 -4.60 13.60 -8.96
C ARG A 14 -3.32 13.59 -9.80
N LYS A 15 -2.15 13.52 -9.17
CA LYS A 15 -0.87 13.37 -9.87
C LYS A 15 -0.85 12.06 -10.68
N ILE A 16 -1.33 10.96 -10.10
CA ILE A 16 -1.49 9.68 -10.79
C ILE A 16 -2.49 9.80 -11.96
N GLU A 17 -3.67 10.38 -11.74
CA GLU A 17 -4.72 10.55 -12.76
C GLU A 17 -4.29 11.45 -13.92
N SER A 18 -3.49 12.48 -13.65
CA SER A 18 -3.00 13.41 -14.67
C SER A 18 -2.08 12.75 -15.70
N LEU A 19 -1.44 11.65 -15.32
CA LEU A 19 -0.72 10.77 -16.23
C LEU A 19 -1.68 9.66 -16.60
N ASN A 20 -2.30 9.81 -17.77
CA ASN A 20 -3.01 8.71 -18.37
C ASN A 20 -2.02 7.53 -18.52
N LEU A 21 -2.05 6.56 -17.59
CA LEU A 21 -1.14 5.41 -17.55
C LEU A 21 -1.18 4.60 -18.86
N ASP A 22 -2.25 4.76 -19.64
CA ASP A 22 -2.40 4.17 -20.96
C ASP A 22 -1.40 4.80 -21.97
N GLN A 23 -0.93 6.04 -21.73
CA GLN A 23 0.15 6.69 -22.48
C GLN A 23 1.56 6.31 -21.99
N ILE A 24 1.71 5.73 -20.79
CA ILE A 24 3.03 5.22 -20.32
C ILE A 24 3.49 4.03 -21.17
N SER A 25 2.54 3.33 -21.82
CA SER A 25 2.86 2.30 -22.81
C SER A 25 3.34 2.86 -24.16
N ILE A 26 3.30 4.17 -24.39
CA ILE A 26 3.44 4.77 -25.73
C ILE A 26 4.58 5.81 -25.82
N CYS A 27 4.98 6.45 -24.72
CA CYS A 27 5.93 7.58 -24.79
C CYS A 27 7.26 7.28 -24.09
N ASN A 28 8.38 7.54 -24.79
CA ASN A 28 9.79 7.51 -24.38
C ASN A 28 10.17 8.40 -23.17
N ASN A 29 9.23 8.78 -22.31
CA ASN A 29 9.47 9.52 -21.08
C ASN A 29 9.77 8.53 -19.95
N LYS A 30 10.88 8.74 -19.24
CA LYS A 30 11.40 7.92 -18.12
C LYS A 30 10.30 7.51 -17.11
N PRO A 31 9.65 6.35 -17.27
CA PRO A 31 8.51 5.96 -16.43
C PRO A 31 8.97 5.63 -15.01
N ASP A 32 10.19 5.10 -14.89
CA ASP A 32 10.82 4.77 -13.61
C ASP A 32 10.94 5.98 -12.68
N GLU A 33 11.37 7.14 -13.17
CA GLU A 33 11.51 8.35 -12.35
C GLU A 33 10.15 8.80 -11.79
N PHE A 34 9.08 8.66 -12.60
CA PHE A 34 7.74 8.99 -12.15
C PHE A 34 7.19 7.96 -11.16
N LEU A 35 7.31 6.65 -11.45
CA LEU A 35 6.91 5.58 -10.55
C LEU A 35 7.61 5.75 -9.20
N GLN A 36 8.91 6.02 -9.21
CA GLN A 36 9.69 6.32 -8.01
C GLN A 36 9.15 7.55 -7.27
N SER A 37 8.82 8.62 -8.00
CA SER A 37 8.26 9.83 -7.40
C SER A 37 6.90 9.60 -6.73
N VAL A 38 6.03 8.78 -7.34
CA VAL A 38 4.74 8.40 -6.74
C VAL A 38 4.95 7.56 -5.49
N GLU A 39 5.87 6.60 -5.52
CA GLU A 39 6.22 5.79 -4.36
C GLU A 39 6.80 6.61 -3.22
N ASP A 40 7.68 7.56 -3.52
CA ASP A 40 8.29 8.42 -2.51
C ASP A 40 7.23 9.29 -1.82
N ASP A 41 6.31 9.87 -2.61
CA ASP A 41 5.17 10.64 -2.09
C ASP A 41 4.27 9.76 -1.22
N TYR A 42 3.94 8.54 -1.68
CA TYR A 42 3.15 7.58 -0.93
C TYR A 42 3.82 7.19 0.40
N ARG A 43 5.11 6.81 0.36
CA ARG A 43 5.91 6.46 1.55
C ARG A 43 6.02 7.64 2.52
N LYS A 44 6.09 8.88 2.02
CA LYS A 44 6.10 10.08 2.88
C LYS A 44 4.78 10.26 3.61
N ILE A 45 3.64 10.08 2.93
CA ILE A 45 2.31 10.15 3.54
C ILE A 45 2.13 9.03 4.58
N GLN A 46 2.51 7.79 4.21
CA GLN A 46 2.45 6.65 5.12
C GLN A 46 3.31 6.86 6.37
N ARG A 47 4.58 7.26 6.24
CA ARG A 47 5.47 7.54 7.38
C ARG A 47 4.88 8.61 8.30
N SER A 48 4.37 9.70 7.75
CA SER A 48 3.74 10.76 8.54
C SER A 48 2.53 10.25 9.35
N MET A 49 1.76 9.31 8.80
CA MET A 49 0.63 8.71 9.51
C MET A 49 1.04 7.67 10.54
N VAL A 50 2.06 6.86 10.26
CA VAL A 50 2.61 5.89 11.22
C VAL A 50 3.13 6.64 12.46
N THR A 51 3.89 7.72 12.28
CA THR A 51 4.33 8.57 13.39
C THR A 51 3.14 9.15 14.18
N ARG A 52 2.07 9.57 13.49
CA ARG A 52 0.84 10.05 14.16
C ARG A 52 0.22 8.95 15.02
N ARG A 53 0.17 7.72 14.52
CA ARG A 53 -0.36 6.55 15.23
C ARG A 53 0.51 6.20 16.44
N GLU A 54 1.84 6.24 16.29
CA GLU A 54 2.78 5.99 17.38
C GLU A 54 2.60 7.00 18.52
N ASN A 55 2.50 8.29 18.21
CA ASN A 55 2.22 9.32 19.20
C ASN A 55 0.91 9.09 19.95
N LEU A 56 -0.13 8.61 19.27
CA LEU A 56 -1.40 8.25 19.92
C LEU A 56 -1.27 7.00 20.78
N GLY A 57 -0.43 6.03 20.37
CA GLY A 57 -0.08 4.86 21.17
C GLY A 57 0.57 5.26 22.49
N ILE A 58 1.57 6.16 22.44
CA ILE A 58 2.22 6.69 23.65
C ILE A 58 1.21 7.35 24.59
N ILE A 59 0.27 8.16 24.06
CA ILE A 59 -0.79 8.79 24.88
C ILE A 59 -1.71 7.72 25.49
N SER A 60 -2.08 6.71 24.70
CA SER A 60 -2.86 5.55 25.14
C SER A 60 -2.19 4.84 26.33
N ASP A 61 -0.89 4.57 26.22
CA ASP A 61 -0.11 3.87 27.24
C ASP A 61 0.02 4.70 28.53
N ILE A 62 0.19 6.03 28.41
CA ILE A 62 0.19 6.95 29.55
C ILE A 62 -1.17 6.92 30.25
N LEU A 63 -2.28 6.95 29.51
CA LEU A 63 -3.62 6.90 30.10
C LEU A 63 -3.84 5.58 30.85
N ASP A 64 -3.36 4.47 30.31
CA ASP A 64 -3.43 3.16 30.98
C ASP A 64 -2.60 3.13 32.28
N GLN A 65 -1.41 3.75 32.29
CA GLN A 65 -0.59 3.88 33.50
C GLN A 65 -1.23 4.79 34.55
N CYS A 66 -1.92 5.87 34.15
CA CYS A 66 -2.62 6.76 35.07
C CYS A 66 -3.82 6.08 35.76
N HIS A 67 -4.52 5.17 35.06
CA HIS A 67 -5.62 4.38 35.64
C HIS A 67 -5.15 3.41 36.74
N CYS A 68 -3.91 2.89 36.65
CA CYS A 68 -3.35 1.99 37.66
C CYS A 68 -3.02 2.67 39.00
N CYS A 69 -2.92 4.00 39.04
CA CYS A 69 -2.46 4.75 40.23
C CYS A 69 -3.59 5.46 41.00
N ASN A 70 -4.81 5.55 40.46
CA ASN A 70 -5.93 6.27 41.10
C ASN A 70 -7.14 5.35 41.32
N SER A 71 -7.31 4.88 42.55
CA SER A 71 -8.40 4.01 42.97
C SER A 71 -9.70 4.77 43.32
N ASN A 72 -10.13 5.71 42.48
CA ASN A 72 -11.47 6.31 42.53
C ASN A 72 -11.84 6.76 41.12
N GLU A 73 -12.92 6.19 40.59
CA GLU A 73 -13.47 6.32 39.23
C GLU A 73 -13.15 7.63 38.48
N ASP A 74 -12.02 7.66 37.75
CA ASP A 74 -11.70 8.78 36.87
C ASP A 74 -12.38 8.61 35.49
N TYR A 75 -13.67 8.95 35.46
CA TYR A 75 -14.49 8.98 34.24
C TYR A 75 -13.87 9.84 33.13
N SER A 76 -13.06 10.85 33.47
CA SER A 76 -12.37 11.71 32.51
C SER A 76 -11.30 10.94 31.75
N SER A 77 -10.45 10.20 32.47
CA SER A 77 -9.38 9.38 31.85
C SER A 77 -9.95 8.24 30.98
N LYS A 78 -11.07 7.62 31.38
CA LYS A 78 -11.75 6.59 30.56
C LYS A 78 -12.36 7.18 29.28
N SER A 79 -12.97 8.37 29.38
CA SER A 79 -13.53 9.07 28.23
C SER A 79 -12.44 9.50 27.24
N LEU A 80 -11.29 9.97 27.75
CA LEU A 80 -10.13 10.30 26.92
C LEU A 80 -9.54 9.07 26.23
N ARG A 81 -9.43 7.94 26.95
CA ARG A 81 -8.97 6.66 26.39
C ARG A 81 -9.79 6.25 25.17
N LEU A 82 -11.12 6.28 25.30
CA LEU A 82 -12.03 5.96 24.21
C LEU A 82 -11.83 6.87 22.98
N VAL A 83 -11.59 8.16 23.20
CA VAL A 83 -11.32 9.11 22.10
C VAL A 83 -10.00 8.80 21.41
N VAL A 84 -8.96 8.45 22.17
CA VAL A 84 -7.65 8.05 21.63
C VAL A 84 -7.75 6.75 20.82
N ASP A 85 -8.43 5.73 21.33
CA ASP A 85 -8.65 4.48 20.59
C ASP A 85 -9.41 4.69 19.29
N LYS A 86 -10.47 5.52 19.34
CA LYS A 86 -11.21 5.90 18.14
C LYS A 86 -10.33 6.65 17.15
N ALA A 87 -9.39 7.48 17.62
CA ALA A 87 -8.44 8.18 16.77
C ALA A 87 -7.43 7.21 16.13
N ILE A 88 -6.90 6.24 16.88
CA ILE A 88 -6.01 5.17 16.38
C ILE A 88 -6.75 4.36 15.31
N GLY A 89 -7.98 3.93 15.60
CA GLY A 89 -8.84 3.20 14.66
C GLY A 89 -9.04 3.96 13.35
N LYS A 90 -9.28 5.28 13.42
CA LYS A 90 -9.39 6.13 12.22
C LYS A 90 -8.10 6.22 11.41
N VAL A 91 -6.93 6.29 12.06
CA VAL A 91 -5.64 6.30 11.35
C VAL A 91 -5.40 4.95 10.69
N ASN A 92 -5.63 3.86 11.41
CA ASN A 92 -5.44 2.50 10.89
C ASN A 92 -6.36 2.22 9.69
N ASN A 93 -7.66 2.52 9.81
CA ASN A 93 -8.59 2.35 8.69
C ASN A 93 -8.14 3.13 7.45
N TYR A 94 -7.68 4.36 7.66
CA TYR A 94 -7.21 5.18 6.55
C TYR A 94 -5.94 4.62 5.89
N VAL A 95 -4.92 4.31 6.69
CA VAL A 95 -3.60 3.89 6.18
C VAL A 95 -3.63 2.48 5.59
N PHE A 96 -4.28 1.54 6.27
CA PHE A 96 -4.22 0.13 5.88
C PHE A 96 -5.31 -0.26 4.88
N PHE A 97 -6.45 0.42 4.91
CA PHE A 97 -7.59 0.07 4.06
C PHE A 97 -7.81 1.12 2.96
N GLU A 98 -8.27 2.33 3.31
CA GLU A 98 -8.67 3.35 2.33
C GLU A 98 -7.54 3.72 1.34
N MET A 99 -6.31 3.87 1.83
CA MET A 99 -5.16 4.21 0.98
C MET A 99 -4.77 3.06 0.03
N ARG A 100 -4.77 1.81 0.52
CA ARG A 100 -4.41 0.65 -0.30
C ARG A 100 -5.44 0.41 -1.40
N GLU A 101 -6.73 0.48 -1.04
CA GLU A 101 -7.83 0.33 -1.97
C GLU A 101 -7.75 1.34 -3.12
N ARG A 102 -7.49 2.61 -2.80
CA ARG A 102 -7.40 3.67 -3.82
C ARG A 102 -6.11 3.62 -4.65
N LEU A 103 -5.07 2.96 -4.15
CA LEU A 103 -3.81 2.78 -4.87
C LEU A 103 -3.78 1.50 -5.74
N ALA A 104 -4.66 0.54 -5.48
CA ALA A 104 -4.72 -0.73 -6.22
C ALA A 104 -4.75 -0.55 -7.75
N PRO A 105 -5.54 0.37 -8.33
CA PRO A 105 -5.53 0.60 -9.79
C PRO A 105 -4.18 1.09 -10.33
N PHE A 106 -3.45 1.90 -9.56
CA PHE A 106 -2.11 2.36 -9.92
C PHE A 106 -1.11 1.20 -9.88
N ASN A 107 -1.13 0.43 -8.79
CA ASN A 107 -0.27 -0.74 -8.61
C ASN A 107 -0.52 -1.79 -9.70
N LEU A 108 -1.77 -2.00 -10.11
CA LEU A 108 -2.12 -2.90 -11.21
C LEU A 108 -1.40 -2.51 -12.51
N LYS A 109 -1.46 -1.22 -12.88
CA LYS A 109 -0.80 -0.70 -14.09
C LYS A 109 0.72 -0.68 -13.96
N LYS A 110 1.25 -0.40 -12.77
CA LYS A 110 2.69 -0.50 -12.48
C LYS A 110 3.19 -1.94 -12.68
N GLY A 111 2.49 -2.94 -12.12
CA GLY A 111 2.83 -4.35 -12.27
C GLY A 111 2.78 -4.80 -13.73
N GLU A 112 1.77 -4.36 -14.50
CA GLU A 112 1.73 -4.60 -15.95
C GLU A 112 2.93 -4.01 -16.68
N TRP A 113 3.30 -2.77 -16.33
CA TRP A 113 4.46 -2.12 -16.93
C TRP A 113 5.76 -2.88 -16.62
N LEU A 114 6.00 -3.24 -15.35
CA LEU A 114 7.16 -4.03 -14.92
C LEU A 114 7.24 -5.37 -15.64
N PHE A 115 6.10 -6.06 -15.76
CA PHE A 115 5.99 -7.33 -16.48
C PHE A 115 6.39 -7.17 -17.96
N LYS A 116 5.91 -6.11 -18.63
CA LYS A 116 6.29 -5.80 -20.02
C LYS A 116 7.77 -5.46 -20.19
N GLN A 117 8.43 -4.93 -19.15
CA GLN A 117 9.87 -4.68 -19.13
C GLN A 117 10.69 -5.94 -18.80
N GLY A 118 10.05 -7.10 -18.57
CA GLY A 118 10.73 -8.33 -18.16
C GLY A 118 11.18 -8.35 -16.70
N ARG A 119 10.80 -7.35 -15.89
CA ARG A 119 11.08 -7.26 -14.45
C ARG A 119 10.04 -8.06 -13.68
N ILE A 120 10.06 -9.39 -13.87
CA ILE A 120 9.01 -10.29 -13.40
C ILE A 120 8.89 -10.30 -11.87
N GLU A 121 10.00 -10.36 -11.14
CA GLU A 121 10.00 -10.38 -9.68
C GLU A 121 9.33 -9.14 -9.09
N GLU A 122 9.69 -7.95 -9.59
CA GLU A 122 9.10 -6.70 -9.14
C GLU A 122 7.61 -6.57 -9.52
N ALA A 123 7.22 -7.12 -10.67
CA ALA A 123 5.80 -7.18 -11.06
C ALA A 123 4.99 -8.05 -10.09
N LEU A 124 5.55 -9.19 -9.67
CA LEU A 124 4.93 -10.08 -8.68
C LEU A 124 4.74 -9.39 -7.33
N ASP A 125 5.78 -8.72 -6.84
CA ASP A 125 5.71 -7.98 -5.56
C ASP A 125 4.58 -6.95 -5.57
N VAL A 126 4.44 -6.18 -6.66
CA VAL A 126 3.40 -5.17 -6.80
C VAL A 126 2.01 -5.80 -6.94
N TRP A 127 1.88 -6.89 -7.69
CA TRP A 127 0.62 -7.60 -7.83
C TRP A 127 0.16 -8.27 -6.53
N GLU A 128 1.08 -8.70 -5.66
CA GLU A 128 0.73 -9.20 -4.34
C GLU A 128 0.01 -8.12 -3.51
N GLU A 129 0.46 -6.87 -3.59
CA GLU A 129 -0.22 -5.76 -2.90
C GLU A 129 -1.64 -5.54 -3.41
N VAL A 130 -1.87 -5.71 -4.72
CA VAL A 130 -3.21 -5.59 -5.31
C VAL A 130 -4.09 -6.77 -4.88
N LEU A 131 -3.57 -8.00 -4.88
CA LEU A 131 -4.31 -9.19 -4.46
C LEU A 131 -4.71 -9.17 -2.99
N ARG A 132 -3.99 -8.44 -2.13
CA ARG A 132 -4.41 -8.20 -0.74
C ARG A 132 -5.68 -7.35 -0.62
N VAL A 133 -6.00 -6.56 -1.65
CA VAL A 133 -7.23 -5.75 -1.74
C VAL A 133 -8.29 -6.48 -2.56
N GLU A 134 -7.88 -7.07 -3.68
CA GLU A 134 -8.74 -7.77 -4.65
C GLU A 134 -8.25 -9.21 -4.86
N PRO A 135 -8.55 -10.16 -3.95
CA PRO A 135 -8.05 -11.53 -4.05
C PRO A 135 -8.45 -12.26 -5.34
N ASP A 136 -9.62 -11.90 -5.89
CA ASP A 136 -10.20 -12.52 -7.08
C ASP A 136 -9.89 -11.76 -8.38
N ASN A 137 -8.83 -10.94 -8.41
CA ASN A 137 -8.47 -10.16 -9.59
C ASN A 137 -8.05 -11.09 -10.75
N LYS A 138 -9.00 -11.35 -11.66
CA LYS A 138 -8.84 -12.28 -12.80
C LYS A 138 -7.68 -11.92 -13.71
N TYR A 139 -7.38 -10.62 -13.85
CA TYR A 139 -6.28 -10.17 -14.69
C TYR A 139 -4.94 -10.62 -14.12
N ILE A 140 -4.71 -10.41 -12.83
CA ILE A 140 -3.48 -10.85 -12.16
C ILE A 140 -3.37 -12.37 -12.21
N HIS A 141 -4.44 -13.12 -11.91
CA HIS A 141 -4.43 -14.59 -11.99
C HIS A 141 -4.06 -15.11 -13.40
N SER A 142 -4.55 -14.44 -14.45
CA SER A 142 -4.18 -14.76 -15.83
C SER A 142 -2.69 -14.53 -16.12
N LYS A 143 -2.11 -13.46 -15.56
CA LYS A 143 -0.67 -13.16 -15.69
C LYS A 143 0.20 -14.13 -14.88
N LEU A 144 -0.21 -14.48 -13.66
CA LEU A 144 0.48 -15.48 -12.84
C LEU A 144 0.50 -16.85 -13.54
N SER A 145 -0.61 -17.25 -14.15
CA SER A 145 -0.68 -18.49 -14.94
C SER A 145 0.34 -18.49 -16.07
N GLN A 146 0.44 -17.39 -16.83
CA GLN A 146 1.46 -17.25 -17.90
C GLN A 146 2.89 -17.38 -17.37
N ILE A 147 3.19 -16.80 -16.20
CA ILE A 147 4.52 -16.90 -15.59
C ILE A 147 4.84 -18.35 -15.19
N ILE A 148 3.89 -19.03 -14.56
CA ILE A 148 4.05 -20.42 -14.10
C ILE A 148 4.24 -21.36 -15.30
N ASP A 149 3.45 -21.21 -16.35
CA ASP A 149 3.58 -22.01 -17.57
C ASP A 149 4.97 -21.84 -18.20
N ASN A 150 5.46 -20.60 -18.27
CA ASN A 150 6.80 -20.31 -18.78
C ASN A 150 7.91 -20.92 -17.90
N TRP A 151 7.78 -20.85 -16.57
CA TRP A 151 8.73 -21.47 -15.64
C TRP A 151 8.80 -23.00 -15.81
N ASP A 152 7.66 -23.66 -16.02
CA ASP A 152 7.60 -25.11 -16.23
C ASP A 152 8.25 -25.51 -17.57
N GLN A 153 8.09 -24.71 -18.63
CA GLN A 153 8.77 -24.94 -19.91
C GLN A 153 10.29 -24.72 -19.83
N ASP A 154 10.74 -23.71 -19.10
CA ASP A 154 12.16 -23.45 -18.86
C ASP A 154 12.81 -24.58 -18.03
N ALA A 155 12.09 -25.15 -17.08
CA ALA A 155 12.56 -26.29 -16.29
C ALA A 155 12.70 -27.56 -17.16
N LYS A 156 11.74 -27.80 -18.06
CA LYS A 156 11.75 -28.94 -19.00
C LYS A 156 12.89 -28.83 -20.01
N THR A 157 13.13 -27.65 -20.57
CA THR A 157 14.19 -27.42 -21.56
C THR A 157 15.59 -27.50 -20.95
N LYS A 158 15.79 -27.07 -19.70
CA LYS A 158 17.10 -27.18 -19.01
C LYS A 158 17.43 -28.60 -18.54
N ASN A 159 16.42 -29.43 -18.26
CA ASN A 159 16.61 -30.85 -17.90
C ASN A 159 16.68 -31.81 -19.10
N HIS A 160 16.53 -31.32 -20.33
CA HIS A 160 16.75 -32.06 -21.57
C HIS A 160 18.08 -31.63 -22.23
N ARG A 161 19.22 -31.88 -21.57
CA ARG A 161 20.48 -32.07 -22.31
C ARG A 161 20.58 -33.56 -22.67
N PRO A 162 20.52 -33.94 -23.96
CA PRO A 162 20.89 -35.29 -24.35
C PRO A 162 22.38 -35.47 -24.03
N ILE A 163 22.67 -36.62 -23.41
CA ILE A 163 24.01 -37.12 -23.07
C ILE A 163 24.81 -37.34 -24.36
#